data_AF-A0A354FDH2-F1
#
_entry.id   AF-A0A354FDH2-F1
#
_cell.length_a   1.000
_cell.length_b   1.000
_cell.length_c   1.000
_cell.angle_alpha   90.00
_cell.angle_beta   90.00
_cell.angle_gamma   90.00
#
_symmetry.space_group_name_H-M   'P 1'
#
loop_
_entity.id
_entity.type
_entity.pdbx_description
1 polymer ?
#
loop_
_entity_poly.entity_id
_entity_poly.type
_entity_poly.pdbx_seq_one_letter_code
_entity_poly.pdbx_strand_id
1 'polypeptide(L)'
;MKKVRRAPDFILFIIILLLLTVGIVMVYSASFVFAEVNYDDGAHFLKNQLVWALLGIAGMIFVMNINYKVYKKWATPLLVLTVILLLLLFVPGV
;
A
#
# COMPACT_ATOMS: atom_id res chain seq x y z
N MET A 1 -16.82 29.60 -4.36
CA MET A 1 -15.79 29.47 -3.29
C MET A 1 -14.59 28.69 -3.82
N LYS A 2 -13.46 29.36 -4.07
CA LYS A 2 -12.21 28.70 -4.55
C LYS A 2 -11.68 27.83 -3.41
N LYS A 3 -11.74 26.49 -3.56
CA LYS A 3 -11.09 25.55 -2.62
C LYS A 3 -9.59 25.82 -2.66
N VAL A 4 -9.07 26.45 -1.60
CA VAL A 4 -7.64 26.55 -1.34
C VAL A 4 -7.10 25.12 -1.35
N ARG A 5 -6.17 24.82 -2.26
CA ARG A 5 -5.44 23.55 -2.24
C ARG A 5 -4.65 23.57 -0.93
N ARG A 6 -5.11 22.84 0.09
CA ARG A 6 -4.27 22.61 1.27
C ARG A 6 -3.01 21.92 0.77
N ALA A 7 -1.85 22.46 1.14
CA ALA A 7 -0.59 21.79 0.91
C ALA A 7 -0.68 20.36 1.48
N PRO A 8 0.00 19.38 0.89
CA PRO A 8 0.09 18.05 1.50
C PRO A 8 0.48 18.19 2.97
N ASP A 9 -0.22 17.50 3.87
CA ASP A 9 0.13 17.50 5.29
C ASP A 9 1.49 16.79 5.45
N PHE A 10 2.57 17.57 5.46
CA PHE A 10 3.94 17.07 5.59
C PHE A 10 4.12 16.24 6.87
N ILE A 11 3.39 16.57 7.93
CA ILE A 11 3.35 15.79 9.17
C ILE A 11 2.83 14.38 8.90
N LEU A 12 1.73 14.25 8.15
CA LEU A 12 1.16 12.95 7.81
C LEU A 12 2.11 12.13 6.93
N PHE A 13 2.78 12.78 5.98
CA PHE A 13 3.77 12.11 5.13
C PHE A 13 4.94 11.53 5.94
N ILE A 14 5.48 12.30 6.89
CA ILE A 14 6.57 11.84 7.78
C ILE A 14 6.11 10.68 8.66
N ILE A 15 4.90 10.75 9.22
CA ILE A 15 4.33 9.66 10.04
C ILE A 15 4.19 8.37 9.22
N ILE A 16 3.70 8.46 7.98
CA ILE A 16 3.57 7.29 7.08
C ILE A 16 4.94 6.68 6.81
N LEU A 17 5.97 7.50 6.53
CA LEU A 17 7.33 7.01 6.28
C LEU A 17 7.90 6.27 7.51
N LEU A 18 7.72 6.84 8.71
CA LEU A 18 8.15 6.23 9.97
C LEU A 18 7.46 4.88 10.20
N LEU A 19 6.13 4.83 10.06
CA LEU A 19 5.37 3.59 10.22
C LEU A 19 5.79 2.52 9.20
N LEU A 20 6.06 2.93 7.96
CA LEU A 20 6.54 2.05 6.90
C LEU A 20 7.91 1.46 7.27
N THR A 21 8.86 2.28 7.73
CA THR A 21 10.18 1.80 8.19
C THR A 21 10.04 0.81 9.35
N VAL A 22 9.21 1.11 10.36
CA VAL A 22 8.96 0.20 11.48
C VAL A 22 8.35 -1.12 10.99
N GLY A 23 7.41 -1.07 10.05
CA GLY A 23 6.81 -2.26 9.44
C GLY A 23 7.83 -3.12 8.69
N ILE A 24 8.72 -2.51 7.91
CA ILE A 24 9.81 -3.24 7.23
C ILE A 24 10.73 -3.92 8.25
N VAL A 25 11.11 -3.22 9.33
CA VAL A 25 11.96 -3.77 10.39
C VAL A 25 11.28 -4.96 11.09
N MET A 26 9.98 -4.87 11.37
CA MET A 26 9.22 -5.98 11.97
C MET A 26 9.14 -7.20 11.07
N VAL A 27 8.87 -7.01 9.77
CA VAL A 27 8.84 -8.11 8.79
C VAL A 27 10.23 -8.74 8.65
N TYR A 28 11.28 -7.93 8.59
CA TYR A 28 12.66 -8.42 8.59
C TYR A 28 12.95 -9.25 9.85
N SER A 29 12.60 -8.74 11.03
CA SER A 29 12.81 -9.44 12.30
C SER A 29 12.03 -10.76 12.39
N ALA A 30 10.82 -10.84 11.85
CA ALA A 30 10.01 -12.05 11.88
C ALA A 30 10.45 -13.09 10.82
N SER A 31 10.99 -12.65 9.69
CA SER A 31 11.42 -13.52 8.58
C SER A 31 12.91 -13.88 8.60
N PHE A 32 13.73 -13.25 9.45
CA PHE A 32 15.18 -13.50 9.54
C PHE A 32 15.50 -14.97 9.87
N VAL A 33 14.81 -15.54 10.87
CA VAL A 33 15.01 -16.94 11.31
C VAL A 33 14.61 -17.95 10.24
N PHE A 34 13.66 -17.62 9.36
CA PHE A 34 13.19 -18.50 8.29
C PHE A 34 14.07 -18.45 7.03
N ALA A 35 14.69 -17.29 6.76
CA ALA A 35 15.52 -17.06 5.59
C ALA A 35 16.94 -17.65 5.74
N GLU A 36 17.48 -17.66 6.95
CA GLU A 36 18.80 -18.25 7.26
C GLU A 36 18.80 -19.79 7.15
N VAL A 37 17.66 -20.44 7.37
CA VAL A 37 17.56 -21.92 7.36
C VAL A 37 17.26 -22.51 5.98
N ASN A 38 16.61 -21.77 5.06
CA ASN A 38 16.08 -22.35 3.81
C ASN A 38 16.65 -21.76 2.51
N TYR A 39 17.29 -20.59 2.51
CA TYR A 39 17.58 -19.87 1.26
C TYR A 39 19.02 -19.38 1.09
N ASP A 40 19.90 -19.56 2.08
CA ASP A 40 21.33 -19.15 2.04
C ASP A 40 21.56 -17.66 1.67
N ASP A 41 20.48 -16.86 1.65
CA ASP A 41 20.45 -15.45 1.25
C ASP A 41 19.36 -14.74 2.09
N GLY A 42 19.70 -14.41 3.33
CA GLY A 42 18.81 -13.82 4.35
C GLY A 42 18.14 -12.48 3.95
N ALA A 43 18.50 -11.94 2.79
CA ALA A 43 17.97 -10.69 2.24
C ALA A 43 16.80 -10.87 1.26
N HIS A 44 16.35 -12.09 0.95
CA HIS A 44 15.32 -12.30 -0.08
C HIS A 44 13.96 -11.70 0.30
N PHE A 45 13.52 -11.88 1.55
CA PHE A 45 12.30 -11.25 2.06
C PHE A 45 12.42 -9.73 2.18
N LEU A 46 13.61 -9.21 2.51
CA LEU A 46 13.88 -7.77 2.54
C LEU A 46 13.78 -7.15 1.14
N LYS A 47 14.36 -7.81 0.10
CA LYS A 47 14.28 -7.36 -1.30
C LYS A 47 12.83 -7.24 -1.75
N ASN A 48 12.01 -8.25 -1.49
CA ASN A 48 10.59 -8.21 -1.85
C ASN A 48 9.84 -7.12 -1.09
N GLN A 49 10.05 -7.01 0.23
CA GLN A 49 9.40 -5.98 1.03
C GLN A 49 9.78 -4.56 0.57
N LEU A 50 11.03 -4.34 0.18
CA LEU A 50 11.49 -3.07 -0.39
C LEU A 50 10.85 -2.77 -1.76
N VAL A 51 10.69 -3.76 -2.63
CA VAL A 51 10.00 -3.59 -3.92
C VAL A 51 8.53 -3.20 -3.71
N TRP A 52 7.83 -3.88 -2.80
CA TRP A 52 6.44 -3.55 -2.46
C TRP A 52 6.32 -2.19 -1.77
N ALA A 53 7.26 -1.83 -0.89
CA ALA A 53 7.32 -0.52 -0.26
C ALA A 53 7.53 0.60 -1.28
N LEU A 54 8.46 0.43 -2.22
CA LEU A 54 8.71 1.38 -3.30
C LEU A 54 7.49 1.56 -4.20
N LEU A 55 6.83 0.46 -4.58
CA LEU A 55 5.57 0.50 -5.31
C LEU A 55 4.47 1.25 -4.54
N GLY A 56 4.37 1.02 -3.22
CA GLY A 56 3.44 1.74 -2.35
C GLY A 56 3.70 3.24 -2.29
N ILE A 57 4.96 3.65 -2.16
CA ILE A 57 5.36 5.08 -2.16
C ILE A 57 5.08 5.72 -3.52
N ALA A 58 5.41 5.04 -4.62
CA ALA A 58 5.10 5.52 -5.97
C ALA A 58 3.59 5.69 -6.17
N GLY A 59 2.80 4.73 -5.71
CA GLY A 59 1.33 4.79 -5.71
C GLY A 59 0.79 5.97 -4.90
N MET A 60 1.34 6.20 -3.70
CA MET A 60 0.95 7.32 -2.85
C MET A 60 1.20 8.68 -3.53
N ILE A 61 2.38 8.86 -4.14
CA ILE A 61 2.72 10.09 -4.87
C ILE A 61 1.76 10.29 -6.05
N PHE A 62 1.46 9.23 -6.79
CA PHE A 62 0.54 9.31 -7.93
C PHE A 62 -0.89 9.69 -7.49
N VAL A 63 -1.41 9.02 -6.46
CA VAL A 63 -2.74 9.26 -5.89
C VAL A 63 -2.85 10.66 -5.29
N MET A 64 -1.81 11.16 -4.63
CA MET A 64 -1.78 12.51 -4.04
C MET A 64 -1.94 13.62 -5.10
N ASN A 65 -1.50 13.36 -6.34
CA ASN A 65 -1.63 14.32 -7.44
C ASN A 65 -3.02 14.32 -8.12
N ILE A 66 -3.86 13.31 -7.87
CA ILE A 66 -5.18 13.18 -8.50
C ILE A 66 -6.21 13.99 -7.72
N ASN A 67 -7.06 14.73 -8.46
CA ASN A 67 -8.10 15.55 -7.88
C ASN A 67 -9.21 14.71 -7.23
N TYR A 68 -9.57 15.02 -5.98
CA TYR A 68 -10.66 14.38 -5.23
C TYR A 68 -11.99 14.27 -5.98
N LYS A 69 -12.28 15.19 -6.91
CA LYS A 69 -13.50 15.13 -7.73
C LYS A 69 -13.55 13.90 -8.65
N VAL A 70 -12.41 13.41 -9.11
CA VAL A 70 -12.32 12.19 -9.91
C VAL A 70 -12.71 10.99 -9.04
N TYR A 71 -12.16 10.89 -7.83
CA TYR A 71 -12.53 9.84 -6.88
C TYR A 71 -14.03 9.82 -6.57
N LYS A 72 -14.65 11.00 -6.40
CA LYS A 72 -16.10 11.05 -6.14
C LYS A 72 -16.95 10.51 -7.31
N LYS A 73 -16.54 10.72 -8.56
CA LYS A 73 -17.26 10.20 -9.75
C LYS A 73 -17.08 8.67 -9.89
N TRP A 74 -15.89 8.17 -9.55
CA TRP A 74 -15.54 6.76 -9.67
C TRP A 74 -15.89 5.93 -8.43
N ALA A 75 -16.22 6.56 -7.30
CA ALA A 75 -16.55 5.88 -6.05
C ALA A 75 -17.71 4.89 -6.21
N THR A 76 -18.82 5.32 -6.84
CA THR A 76 -20.00 4.47 -7.03
C THR A 76 -19.72 3.23 -7.90
N PRO A 77 -19.11 3.34 -9.11
CA PRO A 77 -18.78 2.15 -9.90
C PRO A 77 -17.72 1.26 -9.24
N LEU A 78 -16.71 1.83 -8.55
CA LEU A 78 -15.75 1.02 -7.78
C LEU A 78 -16.44 0.24 -6.66
N LEU A 79 -17.42 0.85 -5.96
CA LEU A 79 -18.14 0.17 -4.88
C LEU A 79 -18.91 -1.03 -5.41
N VAL A 80 -19.63 -0.87 -6.53
CA VAL A 80 -20.33 -1.98 -7.19
C VAL A 80 -19.35 -3.08 -7.61
N LEU A 81 -18.19 -2.71 -8.17
CA LEU A 81 -17.14 -3.66 -8.54
C LEU A 81 -16.63 -4.44 -7.33
N THR A 82 -16.38 -3.77 -6.20
CA THR A 82 -15.94 -4.44 -4.96
C THR A 82 -16.98 -5.43 -4.45
N VAL A 83 -18.26 -5.07 -4.50
CA VAL A 83 -19.35 -5.99 -4.12
C VAL A 83 -19.39 -7.21 -5.03
N ILE A 84 -19.23 -7.04 -6.34
CA ILE A 84 -19.16 -8.17 -7.29
C ILE A 84 -17.96 -9.06 -7.00
N LEU A 85 -16.78 -8.49 -6.76
CA LEU A 85 -15.56 -9.23 -6.41
C LEU A 85 -15.72 -10.01 -5.10
N LEU A 86 -16.38 -9.42 -4.10
CA LEU A 86 -16.68 -10.11 -2.83
C LEU A 86 -17.66 -11.28 -3.03
N LEU A 87 -18.66 -11.13 -3.90
CA LEU A 87 -19.59 -12.21 -4.22
C LEU A 87 -18.90 -13.33 -5.01
N LEU A 88 -17.99 -12.98 -5.92
CA LEU A 88 -17.18 -13.93 -6.69
C LEU A 88 -16.31 -14.81 -5.79
N LEU A 89 -15.73 -14.24 -4.72
CA LEU A 89 -14.95 -15.00 -3.74
C LEU A 89 -15.77 -16.11 -3.07
N PHE A 90 -17.09 -15.95 -2.95
CA PHE A 90 -17.98 -16.89 -2.28
C PHE A 90 -18.43 -18.07 -3.14
N VAL A 91 -18.09 -18.08 -4.43
CA VAL A 91 -18.37 -19.20 -5.34
C VAL A 91 -17.24 -20.23 -5.18
N PRO A 92 -17.48 -21.39 -4.53
CA PRO A 92 -16.46 -22.41 -4.41
C PRO A 92 -16.27 -23.04 -5.79
N GLY A 93 -15.12 -22.80 -6.43
CA GLY A 93 -14.86 -23.26 -7.80
C GLY A 93 -13.89 -22.41 -8.63
N VAL A 94 -13.32 -21.35 -8.06
CA VAL A 94 -12.02 -20.78 -8.45
C VAL A 94 -11.01 -21.08 -7.34
#